data_AF-A0A419UX36-F1
#
_entry.id   AF-A0A419UX36-F1
#
_cell.length_a   1.000
_cell.length_b   1.000
_cell.length_c   1.000
_cell.angle_alpha   90.00
_cell.angle_beta   90.00
_cell.angle_gamma   90.00
#
_symmetry.space_group_name_H-M   'P 1'
#
loop_
_entity.id
_entity.type
_entity.pdbx_description
1 polymer ?
#
loop_
_entity_poly.entity_id
_entity_poly.type
_entity_poly.pdbx_seq_one_letter_code
_entity_poly.pdbx_strand_id
1 'polypeptide(L)'
;MKYSMRYAVYEEMLAALKRPPNDMEDLLFQASQHAEVARIAPFYGFYLYPHEWLHYSLQNKDPLAAELNLAMLIALDAPTLEADPKMLLYFSIAASSQNSEVNEQSLSVAFKTTMLFQTFIYLQNKVSHLEQDDHFSMRKYKNRLKQIDSN
;
A
#
# COMPACT_ATOMS: atom_id res chain seq x y z
N MET A 1 16.63 -14.35 -4.78
CA MET A 1 16.05 -13.12 -4.19
C MET A 1 15.27 -13.54 -2.96
N LYS A 2 15.54 -12.89 -1.82
CA LYS A 2 14.70 -13.00 -0.63
C LYS A 2 13.34 -12.35 -0.91
N TYR A 3 12.28 -12.88 -0.32
CA TYR A 3 10.96 -12.26 -0.39
C TYR A 3 11.02 -10.90 0.31
N SER A 4 10.38 -9.86 -0.23
CA SER A 4 10.48 -8.51 0.35
C SER A 4 9.14 -7.80 0.31
N MET A 5 9.02 -6.68 1.04
CA MET A 5 7.82 -5.84 1.04
C MET A 5 7.37 -5.46 -0.36
N ARG A 6 8.32 -5.18 -1.27
CA ARG A 6 8.04 -4.88 -2.68
C ARG A 6 7.28 -6.02 -3.36
N TYR A 7 7.65 -7.27 -3.11
CA TYR A 7 6.95 -8.44 -3.65
C TYR A 7 5.61 -8.69 -2.98
N ALA A 8 5.57 -8.61 -1.65
CA ALA A 8 4.35 -8.81 -0.89
C ALA A 8 3.25 -7.85 -1.36
N VAL A 9 3.58 -6.57 -1.48
CA VAL A 9 2.67 -5.52 -1.96
C VAL A 9 2.22 -5.77 -3.40
N TYR A 10 3.14 -6.16 -4.28
CA TYR A 10 2.79 -6.46 -5.67
C TYR A 10 1.81 -7.65 -5.78
N GLU A 11 2.04 -8.72 -5.01
CA GLU A 11 1.15 -9.89 -4.99
C GLU A 11 -0.22 -9.58 -4.41
N GLU A 12 -0.30 -8.80 -3.33
CA GLU A 12 -1.58 -8.38 -2.75
C GLU A 12 -2.37 -7.50 -3.72
N MET A 13 -1.69 -6.61 -4.45
CA MET A 13 -2.35 -5.80 -5.48
C MET A 13 -2.89 -6.67 -6.62
N LEU A 14 -2.10 -7.63 -7.11
CA LEU A 14 -2.57 -8.58 -8.12
C LEU A 14 -3.71 -9.46 -7.60
N ALA A 15 -3.70 -9.86 -6.33
CA ALA A 15 -4.77 -10.65 -5.75
C ALA A 15 -6.09 -9.87 -5.71
N ALA A 16 -6.03 -8.58 -5.37
CA ALA A 16 -7.19 -7.68 -5.30
C ALA A 16 -7.74 -7.31 -6.68
N LEU A 17 -6.89 -7.02 -7.66
CA LEU A 17 -7.31 -6.54 -8.99
C LEU A 17 -7.33 -7.59 -10.09
N LYS A 18 -6.71 -8.75 -9.88
CA LYS A 18 -6.40 -9.77 -10.91
C LYS A 18 -5.52 -9.27 -12.07
N ARG A 19 -5.03 -8.03 -11.99
CA ARG A 19 -4.12 -7.38 -12.94
C ARG A 19 -3.36 -6.25 -12.23
N PRO A 20 -2.21 -5.79 -12.75
CA PRO A 20 -1.63 -4.54 -12.29
C PRO A 20 -2.54 -3.35 -12.69
N PRO A 21 -2.56 -2.26 -11.89
CA PRO A 21 -3.12 -0.98 -12.33
C PRO A 21 -2.41 -0.47 -13.59
N ASN A 22 -3.14 0.19 -14.47
CA ASN A 22 -2.57 0.77 -15.70
C ASN A 22 -1.79 2.05 -15.41
N ASP A 23 -2.32 2.89 -14.51
CA ASP A 23 -1.75 4.15 -14.07
C ASP A 23 -2.30 4.53 -12.67
N MET A 24 -1.95 5.72 -12.17
CA MET A 24 -2.40 6.20 -10.86
C MET A 24 -3.91 6.51 -10.83
N GLU A 25 -4.50 6.96 -11.95
CA GLU A 25 -5.92 7.26 -12.02
C GLU A 25 -6.75 5.97 -11.95
N ASP A 26 -6.36 4.94 -12.70
CA ASP A 26 -6.95 3.61 -12.60
C ASP A 26 -6.77 3.05 -11.18
N LEU A 27 -5.58 3.16 -10.57
CA LEU A 27 -5.37 2.70 -9.19
C LEU A 27 -6.33 3.36 -8.20
N LEU A 28 -6.47 4.68 -8.25
CA LEU A 28 -7.34 5.43 -7.34
C LEU A 28 -8.82 5.20 -7.63
N PHE A 29 -9.19 5.08 -8.91
CA PHE A 29 -10.53 4.70 -9.32
C PHE A 29 -10.90 3.33 -8.73
N GLN A 30 -10.06 2.31 -8.90
CA GLN A 30 -10.30 0.99 -8.33
C GLN A 30 -10.32 1.01 -6.79
N ALA A 31 -9.42 1.78 -6.15
CA ALA A 31 -9.41 1.96 -4.70
C ALA A 31 -10.71 2.59 -4.18
N SER A 32 -11.33 3.50 -4.95
CA SER A 32 -12.61 4.11 -4.57
C SER A 32 -13.77 3.10 -4.54
N GLN A 33 -13.68 2.02 -5.32
CA GLN A 33 -14.71 1.00 -5.46
C GLN A 33 -14.44 -0.24 -4.60
N HIS A 34 -13.16 -0.52 -4.30
CA HIS A 34 -12.73 -1.76 -3.69
C HIS A 34 -11.80 -1.52 -2.50
N ALA A 35 -12.29 -1.81 -1.29
CA ALA A 35 -11.51 -1.66 -0.06
C ALA A 35 -10.20 -2.48 -0.06
N GLU A 36 -10.19 -3.64 -0.71
CA GLU A 36 -8.99 -4.48 -0.87
C GLU A 36 -7.89 -3.80 -1.69
N VAL A 37 -8.27 -2.93 -2.62
CA VAL A 37 -7.33 -2.13 -3.41
C VAL A 37 -6.90 -0.90 -2.60
N ALA A 38 -7.86 -0.22 -1.96
CA ALA A 38 -7.59 0.95 -1.12
C ALA A 38 -6.58 0.67 0.00
N ARG A 39 -6.67 -0.51 0.64
CA ARG A 39 -5.74 -0.90 1.71
C ARG A 39 -4.30 -1.11 1.23
N ILE A 40 -4.10 -1.47 -0.05
CA ILE A 40 -2.77 -1.74 -0.63
C ILE A 40 -2.23 -0.54 -1.41
N ALA A 41 -3.09 0.34 -1.93
CA ALA A 41 -2.72 1.41 -2.86
C ALA A 41 -1.56 2.29 -2.37
N PRO A 42 -1.53 2.80 -1.11
CA PRO A 42 -0.40 3.63 -0.65
C PRO A 42 0.91 2.86 -0.62
N PHE A 43 0.88 1.60 -0.19
CA PHE A 43 2.07 0.73 -0.20
C PHE A 43 2.53 0.44 -1.62
N TYR A 44 1.58 0.23 -2.55
CA TYR A 44 1.89 -0.02 -3.95
C TYR A 44 2.56 1.20 -4.60
N GLY A 45 2.02 2.39 -4.34
CA GLY A 45 2.63 3.67 -4.69
C GLY A 45 4.05 3.76 -4.14
N PHE A 46 4.24 3.65 -2.83
CA PHE A 46 5.55 3.79 -2.20
C PHE A 46 6.60 2.76 -2.68
N TYR A 47 6.26 1.47 -2.76
CA TYR A 47 7.23 0.43 -3.05
C TYR A 47 7.49 0.18 -4.53
N LEU A 48 6.52 0.44 -5.41
CA LEU A 48 6.63 0.16 -6.85
C LEU A 48 6.76 1.43 -7.70
N TYR A 49 6.02 2.49 -7.37
CA TYR A 49 5.89 3.71 -8.16
C TYR A 49 6.01 4.99 -7.29
N PRO A 50 7.10 5.15 -6.50
CA PRO A 50 7.17 6.19 -5.48
C PRO A 50 7.14 7.60 -6.08
N HIS A 51 7.71 7.78 -7.26
CA HIS A 51 7.76 9.08 -7.91
C HIS A 51 6.38 9.46 -8.46
N GLU A 52 5.69 8.52 -9.08
CA GLU A 52 4.38 8.70 -9.69
C GLU A 52 3.33 8.99 -8.62
N TRP A 53 3.31 8.22 -7.53
CA TRP A 53 2.37 8.46 -6.42
C TRP A 53 2.62 9.81 -5.75
N LEU A 54 3.89 10.17 -5.50
CA LEU A 54 4.22 11.43 -4.86
C LEU A 54 3.88 12.61 -5.77
N HIS A 55 4.26 12.54 -7.04
CA HIS A 55 3.93 13.54 -8.03
C HIS A 55 2.42 13.72 -8.16
N TYR A 56 1.68 12.62 -8.26
CA TYR A 56 0.23 12.64 -8.34
C TYR A 56 -0.38 13.30 -7.10
N SER A 57 0.07 12.89 -5.91
CA SER A 57 -0.43 13.41 -4.62
C SER A 57 -0.17 14.91 -4.42
N LEU A 58 0.95 15.41 -4.95
CA LEU A 58 1.32 16.83 -4.83
C LEU A 58 0.61 17.71 -5.85
N GLN A 59 0.38 17.20 -7.07
CA GLN A 59 -0.18 18.00 -8.16
C GLN A 59 -1.69 17.89 -8.29
N ASN A 60 -2.26 16.73 -7.99
CA ASN A 60 -3.68 16.46 -8.17
C ASN A 60 -4.43 16.64 -6.86
N LYS A 61 -5.65 17.18 -6.97
CA LYS A 61 -6.54 17.40 -5.84
C LYS A 61 -7.50 16.22 -5.61
N ASP A 62 -7.00 15.00 -5.78
CA ASP A 62 -7.81 13.81 -5.56
C ASP A 62 -8.10 13.61 -4.06
N PRO A 63 -9.37 13.63 -3.62
CA PRO A 63 -9.70 13.53 -2.20
C PRO A 63 -9.31 12.18 -1.58
N LEU A 64 -9.43 11.08 -2.34
CA LEU A 64 -9.11 9.75 -1.85
C LEU A 64 -7.61 9.58 -1.64
N ALA A 65 -6.80 10.05 -2.59
CA ALA A 65 -5.34 10.05 -2.45
C ALA A 65 -4.91 10.86 -1.23
N ALA A 66 -5.50 12.04 -1.03
CA ALA A 66 -5.20 12.89 0.12
C ALA A 66 -5.59 12.23 1.46
N GLU A 67 -6.79 11.65 1.55
CA GLU A 67 -7.23 10.89 2.73
C GLU A 67 -6.33 9.68 3.01
N LEU A 68 -5.93 8.93 1.97
CA LEU A 68 -5.06 7.76 2.11
C LEU A 68 -3.66 8.16 2.57
N ASN A 69 -3.09 9.25 2.04
CA ASN A 69 -1.77 9.76 2.46
C ASN A 69 -1.79 10.22 3.92
N LEU A 70 -2.83 10.95 4.32
CA LEU A 70 -3.00 11.40 5.69
C LEU A 70 -3.20 10.21 6.64
N ALA A 71 -4.10 9.28 6.29
CA ALA A 71 -4.34 8.08 7.08
C ALA A 71 -3.07 7.23 7.22
N MET A 72 -2.26 7.16 6.16
CA MET A 72 -0.97 6.47 6.19
C MET A 72 0.02 7.17 7.11
N LEU A 73 0.13 8.50 7.03
CA LEU A 73 0.99 9.28 7.93
C LEU A 73 0.63 9.03 9.40
N ILE A 74 -0.66 9.08 9.75
CA ILE A 74 -1.13 8.81 11.11
C ILE A 74 -0.82 7.35 11.50
N ALA A 75 -1.03 6.39 10.61
CA ALA A 75 -0.76 4.97 10.89
C ALA A 75 0.73 4.70 11.16
N LEU A 76 1.63 5.43 10.48
CA LEU A 76 3.08 5.31 10.64
C LEU A 76 3.61 5.97 11.91
N ASP A 77 2.90 6.97 12.45
CA ASP A 77 3.24 7.62 13.72
C ASP A 77 2.87 6.75 14.95
N ALA A 78 2.21 5.61 14.74
CA ALA A 78 1.88 4.68 15.80
C ALA A 78 3.15 4.11 16.48
N PRO A 79 3.31 4.24 17.81
CA PRO A 79 4.55 3.85 18.50
C PRO A 79 4.94 2.36 18.37
N THR A 80 3.97 1.50 18.08
CA THR A 80 4.18 0.06 17.90
C THR A 80 4.69 -0.31 16.50
N LEU A 81 4.70 0.64 15.57
CA LEU A 81 5.11 0.41 14.19
C LEU A 81 6.60 0.76 14.05
N GLU A 82 7.45 -0.23 13.82
CA GLU A 82 8.84 0.00 13.39
C GLU A 82 8.87 0.36 11.90
N ALA A 83 8.28 1.50 11.56
CA ALA A 83 8.27 2.02 10.20
C ALA A 83 9.67 2.47 9.76
N ASP A 84 10.02 2.24 8.49
CA ASP A 84 11.21 2.84 7.89
C ASP A 84 11.07 4.38 7.92
N PRO A 85 12.02 5.13 8.51
CA PRO A 85 12.00 6.59 8.51
C PRO A 85 11.80 7.21 7.12
N LYS A 86 12.25 6.54 6.06
CA LYS A 86 12.01 6.98 4.67
C LYS A 86 10.53 6.95 4.29
N MET A 87 9.80 5.96 4.77
CA MET A 87 8.36 5.84 4.51
C MET A 87 7.60 6.94 5.27
N LEU A 88 7.95 7.20 6.52
CA LEU A 88 7.37 8.29 7.30
C LEU A 88 7.59 9.64 6.61
N LEU A 89 8.84 9.94 6.23
CA LEU A 89 9.16 11.16 5.50
C LEU A 89 8.40 11.25 4.17
N TYR A 90 8.31 10.16 3.42
CA TYR A 90 7.59 10.12 2.16
C TYR A 90 6.12 10.51 2.32
N PHE A 91 5.41 9.89 3.27
CA PHE A 91 3.99 10.19 3.49
C PHE A 91 3.77 11.54 4.18
N SER A 92 4.74 12.06 4.94
CA SER A 92 4.66 13.44 5.43
C SER A 92 4.68 14.47 4.28
N ILE A 93 5.47 14.22 3.23
CA ILE A 93 5.51 15.07 2.04
C ILE A 93 4.24 14.86 1.22
N ALA A 94 3.82 13.61 0.98
CA ALA A 94 2.62 13.32 0.21
C ALA A 94 1.35 13.92 0.85
N ALA A 95 1.29 13.96 2.18
CA ALA A 95 0.18 14.55 2.93
C ALA A 95 0.30 16.08 3.13
N SER A 96 1.42 16.72 2.78
CA SER A 96 1.62 18.16 3.03
C SER A 96 0.79 19.06 2.10
N SER A 97 0.35 18.53 0.95
CA SER A 97 -0.46 19.27 -0.04
C SER A 97 -1.97 19.21 0.26
N GLN A 98 -2.35 18.87 1.50
CA GLN A 98 -3.74 18.64 1.85
C GLN A 98 -4.64 19.84 1.50
N ASN A 99 -5.65 19.56 0.67
CA ASN A 99 -6.75 20.48 0.43
C ASN A 99 -7.52 20.68 1.73
N SER A 100 -8.10 21.87 1.90
CA SER A 100 -8.99 22.26 3.01
C SER A 100 -10.23 21.37 3.21
N GLU A 101 -10.43 20.36 2.36
CA GLU A 101 -11.57 19.42 2.38
C GLU A 101 -11.29 18.13 3.16
N VAL A 102 -10.02 17.76 3.39
CA VAL A 102 -9.69 16.57 4.17
C VAL A 102 -9.67 16.93 5.65
N ASN A 103 -10.63 16.41 6.40
CA ASN A 103 -10.68 16.55 7.85
C ASN A 103 -9.98 15.36 8.51
N GLU A 104 -8.86 15.63 9.18
CA GLU A 104 -8.11 14.67 10.00
C GLU A 104 -8.96 13.94 11.03
N GLN A 105 -9.99 14.60 11.57
CA GLN A 105 -10.89 14.04 12.58
C GLN A 105 -12.08 13.30 11.96
N SER A 106 -12.11 13.13 10.63
CA SER A 106 -13.19 12.40 9.98
C SER A 106 -13.13 10.91 10.31
N LEU A 107 -14.31 10.31 10.47
CA LEU A 107 -14.44 8.85 10.61
C LEU A 107 -13.82 8.11 9.43
N SER A 108 -13.88 8.70 8.23
CA SER A 108 -13.24 8.18 7.01
C SER A 108 -11.73 7.98 7.20
N VAL A 109 -11.01 9.01 7.65
CA VAL A 109 -9.57 8.95 7.90
C VAL A 109 -9.24 7.97 9.02
N ALA A 110 -10.04 7.93 10.10
CA ALA A 110 -9.83 6.99 11.20
C ALA A 110 -9.97 5.51 10.77
N PHE A 111 -10.99 5.17 9.98
CA PHE A 111 -11.16 3.83 9.42
C PHE A 111 -10.01 3.46 8.49
N LYS A 112 -9.61 4.38 7.60
CA LYS A 112 -8.47 4.16 6.69
C LYS A 112 -7.16 3.99 7.44
N THR A 113 -6.94 4.75 8.51
CA THR A 113 -5.74 4.65 9.37
C THR A 113 -5.63 3.25 9.96
N THR A 114 -6.73 2.78 10.56
CA THR A 114 -6.78 1.43 11.16
C THR A 114 -6.54 0.35 10.11
N MET A 115 -7.18 0.47 8.94
CA MET A 115 -7.02 -0.45 7.82
C MET A 115 -5.56 -0.51 7.33
N LEU A 116 -4.91 0.65 7.14
CA LEU A 116 -3.53 0.73 6.67
C LEU A 116 -2.55 0.20 7.70
N PHE A 117 -2.75 0.51 8.99
CA PHE A 117 -1.98 -0.05 10.09
C PHE A 117 -2.02 -1.59 10.07
N GLN A 118 -3.22 -2.17 10.05
CA GLN A 118 -3.40 -3.62 10.02
C GLN A 118 -2.76 -4.25 8.77
N THR A 119 -2.86 -3.57 7.63
CA THR A 119 -2.27 -4.02 6.37
C THR A 119 -0.74 -4.01 6.42
N PHE A 120 -0.12 -3.00 7.04
CA PHE A 120 1.33 -2.97 7.20
C PHE A 120 1.82 -4.12 8.07
N ILE A 121 1.19 -4.37 9.21
CA ILE A 121 1.52 -5.50 10.10
C ILE A 121 1.35 -6.83 9.36
N TYR A 122 0.25 -7.00 8.61
CA TYR A 122 0.04 -8.19 7.78
C TYR A 122 1.17 -8.39 6.76
N LEU A 123 1.55 -7.34 6.03
CA LEU A 123 2.63 -7.40 5.03
C LEU A 123 3.98 -7.73 5.67
N GLN A 124 4.30 -7.12 6.81
CA GLN A 124 5.52 -7.42 7.57
C GLN A 124 5.56 -8.88 8.03
N ASN A 125 4.46 -9.39 8.57
CA ASN A 125 4.35 -10.78 8.98
C ASN A 125 4.48 -11.75 7.80
N LYS A 126 3.83 -11.42 6.68
CA LYS A 126 3.95 -12.20 5.43
C LYS A 126 5.39 -12.26 4.95
N VAL A 127 6.10 -11.13 4.99
CA VAL A 127 7.53 -11.08 4.61
C VAL A 127 8.38 -11.90 5.57
N SER A 128 8.23 -11.68 6.87
CA SER A 128 8.99 -12.39 7.90
C SER A 128 8.83 -13.91 7.78
N HIS A 129 7.61 -14.40 7.63
CA HIS A 129 7.35 -15.84 7.46
C HIS A 129 7.96 -16.43 6.19
N LEU A 130 7.92 -15.71 5.06
CA LEU A 130 8.43 -16.21 3.79
C LEU A 130 9.96 -16.02 3.64
N GLU A 131 10.57 -15.09 4.38
CA GLU A 131 12.02 -14.96 4.46
C GLU A 131 12.68 -16.03 5.34
N GLN A 132 11.96 -16.53 6.35
CA GLN A 132 12.44 -17.59 7.26
C GLN A 132 12.26 -19.01 6.70
N ASP A 133 11.50 -19.18 5.62
CA ASP A 133 11.38 -20.47 4.95
C ASP A 133 12.65 -20.74 4.10
N ASP A 134 13.56 -21.56 4.65
CA ASP A 134 14.80 -22.00 3.98
C ASP A 134 14.55 -22.73 2.64
N HIS A 135 13.30 -23.12 2.35
CA HIS A 135 12.89 -23.72 1.09
C HIS A 135 12.17 -22.74 0.15
N PHE A 136 11.99 -21.47 0.56
CA PHE A 136 11.40 -20.43 -0.25
C PHE A 136 12.31 -20.11 -1.45
N SER A 137 11.92 -20.68 -2.58
CA SER A 137 12.43 -20.28 -3.88
C SER A 137 11.36 -19.47 -4.56
N MET A 138 11.69 -18.23 -4.93
CA MET A 138 10.83 -17.38 -5.76
C MET A 138 10.38 -18.09 -7.05
N ARG A 139 11.19 -19.03 -7.55
CA ARG A 139 10.83 -19.91 -8.69
C ARG A 139 9.74 -20.91 -8.33
N LYS A 140 9.82 -21.57 -7.17
CA LYS A 140 8.80 -22.52 -6.69
C LYS A 140 7.48 -21.81 -6.36
N TYR A 141 7.53 -20.63 -5.76
CA TYR A 141 6.33 -19.87 -5.42
C TYR A 141 5.60 -19.34 -6.67
N LYS A 142 6.32 -18.77 -7.66
CA LYS A 142 5.73 -18.41 -8.96
C LYS A 142 5.09 -19.60 -9.68
N ASN A 143 5.69 -20.79 -9.56
CA ASN A 143 5.12 -22.01 -10.13
C ASN A 143 3.84 -22.45 -9.40
N ARG A 144 3.76 -22.29 -8.06
CA ARG A 144 2.51 -22.55 -7.32
C ARG A 144 1.40 -21.59 -7.70
N LEU A 145 1.70 -20.28 -7.81
CA LEU A 145 0.69 -19.29 -8.23
C LEU A 145 0.13 -19.62 -9.63
N LYS A 146 1.00 -19.96 -10.58
CA LYS A 146 0.56 -20.40 -11.93
C LYS A 146 -0.31 -21.65 -11.90
N GLN A 147 -0.06 -22.59 -10.98
CA GLN A 147 -0.87 -23.80 -10.84
C GLN A 147 -2.25 -23.52 -10.22
N ILE A 148 -2.36 -22.50 -9.38
CA ILE A 148 -3.64 -22.07 -8.79
C ILE A 148 -4.50 -21.36 -9.84
N ASP A 149 -3.91 -20.60 -10.75
CA ASP A 149 -4.62 -19.93 -11.85
C ASP A 149 -5.03 -20.89 -13.02
N SER A 150 -4.59 -22.16 -12.97
CA SER A 150 -4.84 -23.17 -14.01
C SER A 150 -5.92 -24.22 -13.63
N ASN A 151 -6.56 -24.07 -12.47
CA ASN A 151 -7.65 -24.90 -11.97
C ASN A 151 -8.90 -24.04 -11.74
#